data_AF-A0AAW7P5A9-F1
#
_entry.id   AF-A0AAW7P5A9-F1
#
_cell.length_a   1.000
_cell.length_b   1.000
_cell.length_c   1.000
_cell.angle_alpha   90.00
_cell.angle_beta   90.00
_cell.angle_gamma   90.00
#
_symmetry.space_group_name_H-M   'P 1'
#
loop_
_entity.id
_entity.type
_entity.pdbx_description
1 polymer ?
#
loop_
_entity_poly.entity_id
_entity_poly.type
_entity_poly.pdbx_seq_one_letter_code
_entity_poly.pdbx_strand_id
1 'polypeptide(L)'
;MKIILSRKGFDSSNGSIPSPILPDGTLLSLPIPAKFDSISFDDLNYNGVLFSDILRQLKGKEDKTNHYNCHLDPDIRENLRNTPVSNWRAAFGQIKSSQGLLRNQNVSIGDLFLFFGWFRQTEGDIYNGTLHFKKDAPDLNIIYGYLQIGNMMNDKESLQNMYPFHPHSCDHMSNLQSNMLYIPSENLSFLPQEKGYGTFNFHDDRVLTMNGKSRSVWKEIPALMPENINGNHKNSAKDCGLKYSGIWQEKVLLENELSNSWAKELFLLK
;
A
#
# COMPACT_ATOMS: atom_id res chain seq x y z
N MET A 1 6.66 18.68 5.86
CA MET A 1 5.81 17.47 5.85
C MET A 1 6.63 16.28 6.29
N LYS A 2 6.02 15.43 7.11
CA LYS A 2 6.56 14.10 7.44
C LYS A 2 6.27 13.15 6.29
N ILE A 3 7.20 12.23 6.08
CA ILE A 3 7.04 11.12 5.15
C ILE A 3 6.85 9.86 5.97
N ILE A 4 5.86 9.05 5.61
CA ILE A 4 5.52 7.82 6.30
C ILE A 4 5.61 6.66 5.31
N LEU A 5 6.45 5.69 5.62
CA LEU A 5 6.45 4.40 4.93
C LEU A 5 5.40 3.49 5.58
N SER A 6 4.41 3.09 4.78
CA SER A 6 3.34 2.18 5.21
C SER A 6 3.39 0.89 4.40
N ARG A 7 3.59 -0.24 5.08
CA ARG A 7 3.63 -1.56 4.46
C ARG A 7 2.21 -2.07 4.22
N LYS A 8 1.88 -2.34 2.95
CA LYS A 8 0.53 -2.71 2.52
C LYS A 8 0.53 -3.82 1.46
N GLY A 9 -0.66 -4.42 1.26
CA GLY A 9 -0.89 -5.52 0.36
C GLY A 9 -0.49 -6.89 0.92
N PHE A 10 -0.58 -7.91 0.08
CA PHE A 10 -0.22 -9.29 0.41
C PHE A 10 1.19 -9.43 1.03
N ASP A 11 1.30 -10.35 1.99
CA ASP A 11 2.57 -10.77 2.58
C ASP A 11 2.62 -12.31 2.72
N SER A 12 3.71 -12.83 3.31
CA SER A 12 3.87 -14.27 3.50
C SER A 12 2.78 -14.91 4.36
N SER A 13 2.26 -14.17 5.33
CA SER A 13 1.23 -14.59 6.28
C SER A 13 -0.18 -14.32 5.74
N ASN A 14 -0.35 -13.27 4.94
CA ASN A 14 -1.63 -12.81 4.41
C ASN A 14 -1.63 -12.85 2.87
N GLY A 15 -2.27 -13.85 2.28
CA GLY A 15 -2.36 -14.04 0.82
C GLY A 15 -1.26 -14.93 0.24
N SER A 16 -0.06 -14.91 0.84
CA SER A 16 1.06 -15.85 0.64
C SER A 16 1.73 -15.83 -0.75
N ILE A 17 1.40 -14.88 -1.61
CA ILE A 17 2.04 -14.65 -2.92
C ILE A 17 2.39 -13.16 -3.10
N PRO A 18 3.32 -12.81 -4.00
CA PRO A 18 3.56 -11.42 -4.36
C PRO A 18 2.33 -10.79 -5.03
N SER A 19 2.24 -9.47 -4.97
CA SER A 19 1.41 -8.72 -5.91
C SER A 19 2.08 -8.71 -7.30
N PRO A 20 1.32 -8.80 -8.40
CA PRO A 20 1.89 -8.82 -9.74
C PRO A 20 2.38 -7.45 -10.18
N ILE A 21 3.56 -7.41 -10.79
CA ILE A 21 3.96 -6.34 -11.70
C ILE A 21 3.50 -6.79 -13.09
N LEU A 22 2.48 -6.14 -13.63
CA LEU A 22 1.90 -6.49 -14.92
C LEU A 22 2.89 -6.19 -16.06
N PRO A 23 2.73 -6.81 -17.24
CA PRO A 23 3.64 -6.61 -18.38
C PRO A 23 3.78 -5.16 -18.84
N ASP A 24 2.77 -4.32 -18.60
CA ASP A 24 2.77 -2.89 -18.92
C ASP A 24 3.45 -2.02 -17.84
N GLY A 25 3.98 -2.64 -16.77
CA GLY A 25 4.60 -1.95 -15.65
C GLY A 25 3.63 -1.56 -14.53
N THR A 26 2.33 -1.87 -14.63
CA THR A 26 1.38 -1.59 -13.55
C THR A 26 1.76 -2.38 -12.28
N LEU A 27 1.88 -1.66 -11.16
CA LEU A 27 1.97 -2.25 -9.82
C LEU A 27 0.57 -2.53 -9.27
N LEU A 28 0.05 -3.73 -9.50
CA LEU A 28 -1.28 -4.11 -9.05
C LEU A 28 -1.21 -4.74 -7.65
N SER A 29 -1.25 -3.89 -6.62
CA SER A 29 -1.26 -4.33 -5.21
C SER A 29 -2.53 -5.14 -4.90
N LEU A 30 -2.36 -6.32 -4.29
CA LEU A 30 -3.46 -7.19 -3.87
C LEU A 30 -3.88 -6.89 -2.42
N PRO A 31 -5.16 -6.58 -2.14
CA PRO A 31 -5.65 -6.31 -0.80
C PRO A 31 -5.66 -7.59 0.04
N ILE A 32 -5.25 -7.55 1.31
CA ILE A 32 -5.09 -8.75 2.14
C ILE A 32 -6.42 -9.50 2.35
N PRO A 33 -6.42 -10.84 2.47
CA PRO A 33 -7.65 -11.57 2.79
C PRO A 33 -8.16 -11.20 4.19
N ALA A 34 -9.46 -10.98 4.33
CA ALA A 34 -10.09 -10.55 5.58
C ALA A 34 -11.50 -11.13 5.71
N LYS A 35 -11.66 -12.15 6.56
CA LYS A 35 -12.90 -12.93 6.70
C LYS A 35 -14.13 -12.12 7.17
N PHE A 36 -13.91 -10.98 7.82
CA PHE A 36 -14.98 -10.18 8.44
C PHE A 36 -15.35 -8.94 7.61
N ASP A 37 -14.65 -8.71 6.52
CA ASP A 37 -14.92 -7.59 5.62
C ASP A 37 -15.99 -8.01 4.60
N SER A 38 -16.81 -7.06 4.15
CA SER A 38 -17.95 -7.36 3.28
C SER A 38 -17.59 -7.60 1.82
N ILE A 39 -16.49 -7.00 1.35
CA ILE A 39 -16.08 -7.08 -0.05
C ILE A 39 -15.17 -8.29 -0.29
N SER A 40 -15.37 -8.97 -1.40
CA SER A 40 -14.57 -10.12 -1.84
C SER A 40 -13.75 -9.82 -3.08
N PHE A 41 -12.82 -10.72 -3.40
CA PHE A 41 -12.09 -10.66 -4.67
C PHE A 41 -13.01 -10.85 -5.89
N ASP A 42 -14.22 -11.39 -5.73
CA ASP A 42 -15.21 -11.47 -6.81
C ASP A 42 -15.96 -10.15 -7.03
N ASP A 43 -15.92 -9.23 -6.06
CA ASP A 43 -16.54 -7.90 -6.16
C ASP A 43 -15.60 -6.84 -6.75
N LEU A 44 -14.34 -7.22 -6.97
CA LEU A 44 -13.28 -6.35 -7.46
C LEU A 44 -12.80 -6.77 -8.86
N ASN A 45 -12.49 -5.78 -9.69
CA ASN A 45 -11.86 -5.97 -10.99
C ASN A 45 -10.72 -4.96 -11.21
N TYR A 46 -9.79 -5.33 -12.07
CA TYR A 46 -8.84 -4.41 -12.67
C TYR A 46 -9.07 -4.40 -14.18
N ASN A 47 -9.50 -3.25 -14.72
CA ASN A 47 -9.81 -3.06 -16.14
C ASN A 47 -10.71 -4.18 -16.73
N GLY A 48 -11.72 -4.60 -15.97
CA GLY A 48 -12.68 -5.63 -16.40
C GLY A 48 -12.27 -7.08 -16.14
N VAL A 49 -11.07 -7.34 -15.57
CA VAL A 49 -10.67 -8.68 -15.11
C VAL A 49 -10.87 -8.79 -13.61
N LEU A 50 -11.65 -9.77 -13.14
CA LEU A 50 -11.92 -9.97 -11.72
C LEU A 50 -10.65 -10.28 -10.93
N PHE A 51 -10.54 -9.78 -9.70
CA PHE A 51 -9.42 -10.10 -8.82
C PHE A 51 -9.37 -11.60 -8.52
N SER A 52 -10.51 -12.27 -8.38
CA SER A 52 -10.56 -13.72 -8.22
C SER A 52 -9.99 -14.48 -9.43
N ASP A 53 -10.23 -14.00 -10.65
CA ASP A 53 -9.63 -14.58 -11.86
C ASP A 53 -8.13 -14.30 -11.97
N ILE A 54 -7.67 -13.10 -11.58
CA ILE A 54 -6.24 -12.79 -11.48
C ILE A 54 -5.57 -13.73 -10.47
N LEU A 55 -6.19 -13.95 -9.31
CA LEU A 55 -5.67 -14.87 -8.30
C LEU A 55 -5.66 -16.33 -8.81
N ARG A 56 -6.68 -16.78 -9.54
CA ARG A 56 -6.68 -18.11 -10.18
C ARG A 56 -5.55 -18.30 -11.18
N GLN A 57 -5.18 -17.25 -11.93
CA GLN A 57 -4.02 -17.26 -12.82
C GLN A 57 -2.71 -17.41 -12.04
N LEU A 58 -2.55 -16.68 -10.93
CA LEU A 58 -1.31 -16.62 -10.16
C LEU A 58 -1.12 -17.76 -9.14
N LYS A 59 -2.21 -18.26 -8.55
CA LYS A 59 -2.21 -19.26 -7.47
C LYS A 59 -2.68 -20.65 -7.92
N GLY A 60 -3.37 -20.72 -9.05
CA GLY A 60 -4.04 -21.92 -9.53
C GLY A 60 -5.54 -21.91 -9.22
N LYS A 61 -6.29 -22.60 -10.08
CA LYS A 61 -7.77 -22.59 -10.10
C LYS A 61 -8.42 -23.17 -8.84
N GLU A 62 -7.77 -24.16 -8.22
CA GLU A 62 -8.32 -24.90 -7.07
C GLU A 62 -8.10 -24.20 -5.72
N ASP A 63 -7.39 -23.07 -5.69
CA ASP A 63 -7.16 -22.34 -4.44
C ASP A 63 -8.44 -21.61 -4.00
N LYS A 64 -9.04 -22.10 -2.92
CA LYS A 64 -10.28 -21.52 -2.36
C LYS A 64 -10.12 -20.07 -1.92
N THR A 65 -8.90 -19.62 -1.62
CA THR A 65 -8.63 -18.25 -1.18
C THR A 65 -8.82 -17.22 -2.30
N ASN A 66 -8.92 -17.66 -3.57
CA ASN A 66 -9.19 -16.79 -4.71
C ASN A 66 -10.52 -16.04 -4.59
N HIS A 67 -11.46 -16.55 -3.79
CA HIS A 67 -12.82 -16.02 -3.61
C HIS A 67 -13.07 -15.44 -2.22
N TYR A 68 -12.02 -15.25 -1.41
CA TYR A 68 -12.19 -14.76 -0.04
C TYR A 68 -12.59 -13.29 -0.02
N ASN A 69 -13.23 -12.91 1.08
CA ASN A 69 -13.34 -11.52 1.50
C ASN A 69 -11.94 -10.91 1.68
N CYS A 70 -11.81 -9.63 1.38
CA CYS A 70 -10.55 -8.91 1.40
C CYS A 70 -10.69 -7.52 2.03
N HIS A 71 -9.61 -7.06 2.64
CA HIS A 71 -9.50 -5.74 3.23
C HIS A 71 -8.90 -4.77 2.20
N LEU A 72 -9.77 -4.08 1.47
CA LEU A 72 -9.37 -3.06 0.52
C LEU A 72 -8.95 -1.78 1.26
N ASP A 73 -7.68 -1.77 1.70
CA ASP A 73 -7.02 -0.66 2.38
C ASP A 73 -5.49 -0.71 2.09
N PRO A 74 -4.87 0.36 1.56
CA PRO A 74 -5.47 1.64 1.20
C PRO A 74 -6.35 1.52 -0.05
N ASP A 75 -7.50 2.18 -0.05
CA ASP A 75 -8.40 2.28 -1.19
C ASP A 75 -8.02 3.53 -2.01
N ILE A 76 -6.97 3.42 -2.84
CA ILE A 76 -6.33 4.55 -3.56
C ILE A 76 -6.33 4.40 -5.08
N ARG A 77 -6.93 3.33 -5.60
CA ARG A 77 -7.05 3.06 -7.03
C ARG A 77 -8.53 3.13 -7.42
N GLU A 78 -8.85 4.02 -8.34
CA GLU A 78 -10.20 4.21 -8.85
C GLU A 78 -10.70 2.97 -9.61
N ASN A 79 -12.04 2.83 -9.67
CA ASN A 79 -12.74 1.87 -10.52
C ASN A 79 -12.41 0.39 -10.25
N LEU A 80 -12.00 0.06 -9.02
CA LEU A 80 -11.75 -1.33 -8.63
C LEU A 80 -13.02 -2.15 -8.38
N ARG A 81 -14.15 -1.53 -8.06
CA ARG A 81 -15.38 -2.26 -7.70
C ARG A 81 -16.21 -2.54 -8.94
N ASN A 82 -16.81 -3.73 -9.02
CA ASN A 82 -17.75 -4.09 -10.09
C ASN A 82 -18.99 -3.19 -10.07
N THR A 83 -19.51 -2.95 -8.86
CA THR A 83 -20.59 -1.98 -8.63
C THR A 83 -19.97 -0.65 -8.22
N PRO A 84 -20.08 0.41 -9.06
CA PRO A 84 -19.50 1.71 -8.76
C PRO A 84 -20.10 2.32 -7.49
N VAL A 85 -19.26 3.00 -6.73
CA VAL A 85 -19.68 3.79 -5.57
C VAL A 85 -19.76 5.26 -6.01
N SER A 86 -20.96 5.84 -5.98
CA SER A 86 -21.25 7.17 -6.55
C SER A 86 -20.41 8.32 -5.97
N ASN A 87 -20.05 8.23 -4.69
CA ASN A 87 -19.22 9.22 -3.99
C ASN A 87 -17.90 8.61 -3.53
N TRP A 88 -17.33 7.69 -4.31
CA TRP A 88 -16.05 7.09 -3.97
C TRP A 88 -14.99 8.18 -3.77
N ARG A 89 -14.25 8.05 -2.67
CA ARG A 89 -13.09 8.88 -2.36
C ARG A 89 -12.01 7.95 -1.85
N ALA A 90 -10.78 8.21 -2.27
CA ALA A 90 -9.66 7.46 -1.75
C ALA A 90 -9.53 7.64 -0.24
N ALA A 91 -9.11 6.59 0.45
CA ALA A 91 -8.91 6.62 1.89
C ALA A 91 -7.89 5.57 2.33
N PHE A 92 -7.35 5.80 3.51
CA PHE A 92 -6.44 4.89 4.18
C PHE A 92 -6.77 4.82 5.67
N GLY A 93 -7.06 3.63 6.18
CA GLY A 93 -7.45 3.42 7.57
C GLY A 93 -6.34 2.81 8.43
N GLN A 94 -6.27 3.24 9.70
CA GLN A 94 -5.39 2.64 10.71
C GLN A 94 -6.07 2.45 12.06
N ILE A 95 -5.60 1.43 12.78
CA ILE A 95 -6.08 1.03 14.10
C ILE A 95 -4.92 0.63 15.02
N LYS A 96 -5.22 0.46 16.30
CA LYS A 96 -4.37 -0.15 17.34
C LYS A 96 -2.94 0.43 17.36
N SER A 97 -1.92 -0.42 17.38
CA SER A 97 -0.52 -0.04 17.53
C SER A 97 -0.03 0.87 16.41
N SER A 98 -0.47 0.61 15.17
CA SER A 98 -0.05 1.40 14.02
C SER A 98 -0.63 2.81 14.10
N GLN A 99 -1.92 2.95 14.43
CA GLN A 99 -2.50 4.28 14.68
C GLN A 99 -1.88 4.97 15.90
N GLY A 100 -1.61 4.22 16.97
CA GLY A 100 -0.93 4.74 18.15
C GLY A 100 0.45 5.32 17.82
N LEU A 101 1.22 4.64 16.97
CA LEU A 101 2.52 5.13 16.48
C LEU A 101 2.35 6.44 15.70
N LEU A 102 1.44 6.49 14.73
CA LEU A 102 1.21 7.69 13.91
C LEU A 102 0.80 8.89 14.78
N ARG A 103 -0.10 8.66 15.76
CA ARG A 103 -0.50 9.68 16.73
C ARG A 103 0.66 10.16 17.60
N ASN A 104 1.48 9.24 18.13
CA ASN A 104 2.63 9.59 18.98
C ASN A 104 3.73 10.32 18.21
N GLN A 105 3.78 10.16 16.89
CA GLN A 105 4.71 10.87 15.99
C GLN A 105 4.10 12.14 15.39
N ASN A 106 2.92 12.57 15.87
CA ASN A 106 2.21 13.76 15.42
C ASN A 106 2.04 13.80 13.89
N VAL A 107 1.69 12.66 13.29
CA VAL A 107 1.30 12.60 11.88
C VAL A 107 -0.03 13.34 11.70
N SER A 108 -0.06 14.31 10.78
CA SER A 108 -1.20 15.21 10.60
C SER A 108 -1.44 15.61 9.14
N ILE A 109 -2.44 16.47 8.92
CA ILE A 109 -2.71 17.09 7.62
C ILE A 109 -1.42 17.68 7.02
N GLY A 110 -1.23 17.45 5.72
CA GLY A 110 -0.04 17.84 4.95
C GLY A 110 1.06 16.77 4.88
N ASP A 111 1.04 15.77 5.77
CA ASP A 111 2.00 14.67 5.74
C ASP A 111 1.70 13.65 4.62
N LEU A 112 2.72 12.91 4.18
CA LEU A 112 2.64 12.02 3.02
C LEU A 112 2.87 10.55 3.43
N PHE A 113 1.89 9.70 3.16
CA PHE A 113 2.08 8.26 3.12
C PHE A 113 2.67 7.84 1.78
N LEU A 114 3.69 6.99 1.84
CA LEU A 114 4.23 6.19 0.75
C LEU A 114 3.95 4.72 1.06
N PHE A 115 3.08 4.12 0.27
CA PHE A 115 2.72 2.71 0.42
C PHE A 115 3.71 1.84 -0.33
N PHE A 116 4.23 0.83 0.35
CA PHE A 116 5.10 -0.16 -0.26
C PHE A 116 4.64 -1.58 0.07
N GLY A 117 4.94 -2.52 -0.82
CA GLY A 117 4.47 -3.91 -0.68
C GLY A 117 5.38 -4.90 -1.39
N TRP A 118 5.03 -6.18 -1.30
CA TRP A 118 5.75 -7.27 -1.95
C TRP A 118 5.24 -7.49 -3.37
N PHE A 119 6.13 -7.36 -4.35
CA PHE A 119 5.86 -7.51 -5.78
C PHE A 119 6.80 -8.51 -6.45
N ARG A 120 6.36 -9.08 -7.56
CA ARG A 120 7.18 -9.88 -8.48
C ARG A 120 6.70 -9.69 -9.91
N GLN A 121 7.64 -9.69 -10.86
CA GLN A 121 7.33 -9.56 -12.28
C GLN A 121 6.52 -10.73 -12.82
N THR A 122 5.53 -10.39 -13.65
CA THR A 122 4.69 -11.36 -14.36
C THR A 122 4.90 -11.27 -15.87
N GLU A 123 4.53 -12.34 -16.57
CA GLU A 123 4.47 -12.42 -18.03
C GLU A 123 3.17 -13.11 -18.46
N GLY A 124 2.89 -13.08 -19.77
CA GLY A 124 1.60 -13.51 -20.33
C GLY A 124 0.61 -12.35 -20.44
N ASP A 125 -0.68 -12.69 -20.50
CA ASP A 125 -1.77 -11.74 -20.72
C ASP A 125 -2.89 -11.99 -19.70
N ILE A 126 -3.18 -10.94 -18.92
CA ILE A 126 -4.21 -10.90 -17.88
C ILE A 126 -5.62 -11.11 -18.43
N TYR A 127 -5.91 -10.63 -19.63
CA TYR A 127 -7.23 -10.70 -20.27
C TYR A 127 -7.48 -12.08 -20.88
N ASN A 128 -6.42 -12.73 -21.37
CA ASN A 128 -6.49 -14.08 -21.94
C ASN A 128 -6.31 -15.20 -20.90
N GLY A 129 -6.16 -14.87 -19.61
CA GLY A 129 -6.06 -15.87 -18.55
C GLY A 129 -4.70 -16.58 -18.47
N THR A 130 -3.63 -15.97 -18.99
CA THR A 130 -2.29 -16.58 -19.13
C THR A 130 -1.23 -15.92 -18.25
N LEU A 131 -1.63 -14.97 -17.39
CA LEU A 131 -0.71 -14.27 -16.49
C LEU A 131 -0.07 -15.23 -15.49
N HIS A 132 1.25 -15.18 -15.36
CA HIS A 132 1.98 -15.96 -14.36
C HIS A 132 3.26 -15.25 -13.93
N PHE A 133 3.79 -15.60 -12.76
CA PHE A 133 5.06 -15.06 -12.30
C PHE A 133 6.22 -15.56 -13.16
N LYS A 134 7.07 -14.64 -13.60
CA LYS A 134 8.30 -14.97 -14.32
C LYS A 134 9.23 -15.77 -13.41
N LYS A 135 9.71 -16.92 -13.88
CA LYS A 135 10.44 -17.92 -13.09
C LYS A 135 11.63 -17.36 -12.30
N ASP A 136 12.44 -16.51 -12.94
CA ASP A 136 13.68 -15.99 -12.36
C ASP A 136 13.55 -14.52 -11.89
N ALA A 137 12.32 -13.99 -11.85
CA ALA A 137 12.10 -12.63 -11.35
C ALA A 137 12.25 -12.58 -9.81
N PRO A 138 12.96 -11.57 -9.27
CA PRO A 138 13.16 -11.44 -7.85
C PRO A 138 11.88 -11.02 -7.12
N ASP A 139 11.80 -11.36 -5.84
CA ASP A 139 10.84 -10.74 -4.93
C ASP A 139 11.34 -9.35 -4.51
N LEU A 140 10.50 -8.35 -4.71
CA LEU A 140 10.84 -6.96 -4.49
C LEU A 140 9.88 -6.32 -3.47
N ASN A 141 10.41 -5.47 -2.60
CA ASN A 141 9.64 -4.44 -1.95
C ASN A 141 9.69 -3.18 -2.82
N ILE A 142 8.53 -2.64 -3.19
CA ILE A 142 8.41 -1.50 -4.12
C ILE A 142 7.42 -0.49 -3.54
N ILE A 143 7.76 0.80 -3.60
CA ILE A 143 6.81 1.90 -3.35
C ILE A 143 5.84 1.95 -4.53
N TYR A 144 4.57 1.62 -4.27
CA TYR A 144 3.56 1.44 -5.32
C TYR A 144 2.47 2.52 -5.31
N GLY A 145 2.35 3.30 -4.23
CA GLY A 145 1.31 4.31 -4.14
C GLY A 145 1.56 5.31 -3.03
N TYR A 146 0.70 6.31 -2.97
CA TYR A 146 0.83 7.42 -2.05
C TYR A 146 -0.52 8.01 -1.65
N LEU A 147 -0.52 8.72 -0.52
CA LEU A 147 -1.64 9.54 -0.04
C LEU A 147 -1.09 10.69 0.80
N GLN A 148 -1.27 11.93 0.36
CA GLN A 148 -1.02 13.13 1.16
C GLN A 148 -2.27 13.46 1.96
N ILE A 149 -2.15 13.59 3.28
CA ILE A 149 -3.29 13.76 4.18
C ILE A 149 -3.89 15.16 3.98
N GLY A 150 -5.15 15.21 3.52
CA GLY A 150 -5.96 16.43 3.46
C GLY A 150 -6.92 16.53 4.65
N ASN A 151 -7.39 15.41 5.17
CA ASN A 151 -8.26 15.35 6.33
C ASN A 151 -8.07 14.05 7.13
N MET A 152 -8.50 14.05 8.39
CA MET A 152 -8.46 12.91 9.30
C MET A 152 -9.82 12.76 9.98
N MET A 153 -10.32 11.53 10.08
CA MET A 153 -11.66 11.24 10.58
C MET A 153 -11.66 9.99 11.46
N ASN A 154 -12.26 10.09 12.64
CA ASN A 154 -12.39 8.97 13.59
C ASN A 154 -13.80 8.84 14.18
N ASP A 155 -14.73 9.73 13.82
CA ASP A 155 -16.08 9.69 14.34
C ASP A 155 -16.94 8.69 13.55
N LYS A 156 -17.66 7.84 14.30
CA LYS A 156 -18.40 6.71 13.75
C LYS A 156 -19.44 7.14 12.70
N GLU A 157 -20.23 8.16 13.01
CA GLU A 157 -21.35 8.59 12.18
C GLU A 157 -20.84 9.13 10.83
N SER A 158 -19.80 9.98 10.82
CA SER A 158 -19.22 10.48 9.58
C SER A 158 -18.57 9.37 8.76
N LEU A 159 -17.86 8.43 9.39
CA LEU A 159 -17.29 7.27 8.68
C LEU A 159 -18.38 6.48 7.96
N GLN A 160 -19.46 6.15 8.68
CA GLN A 160 -20.58 5.37 8.15
C GLN A 160 -21.35 6.11 7.05
N ASN A 161 -21.49 7.43 7.16
CA ASN A 161 -22.21 8.23 6.18
C ASN A 161 -21.38 8.55 4.92
N MET A 162 -20.10 8.92 5.09
CA MET A 162 -19.25 9.34 3.96
C MET A 162 -18.46 8.21 3.31
N TYR A 163 -18.12 7.16 4.07
CA TYR A 163 -17.35 6.02 3.59
C TYR A 163 -18.05 4.68 3.87
N PRO A 164 -19.35 4.50 3.55
CA PRO A 164 -20.09 3.27 3.87
C PRO A 164 -19.47 2.01 3.20
N PHE A 165 -18.68 2.22 2.15
CA PHE A 165 -18.00 1.19 1.35
C PHE A 165 -16.61 0.81 1.87
N HIS A 166 -16.08 1.53 2.85
CA HIS A 166 -14.71 1.34 3.35
C HIS A 166 -14.72 0.42 4.58
N PRO A 167 -13.76 -0.53 4.72
CA PRO A 167 -13.77 -1.49 5.82
C PRO A 167 -13.71 -0.86 7.22
N HIS A 168 -13.13 0.34 7.33
CA HIS A 168 -13.07 1.09 8.59
C HIS A 168 -14.42 1.71 9.04
N SER A 169 -15.45 1.62 8.21
CA SER A 169 -16.80 2.13 8.51
C SER A 169 -17.75 1.04 9.03
N CYS A 170 -17.39 -0.24 8.87
CA CYS A 170 -18.14 -1.35 9.44
C CYS A 170 -18.20 -1.24 10.97
N ASP A 171 -19.31 -1.65 11.60
CA ASP A 171 -19.55 -1.41 13.04
C ASP A 171 -18.41 -1.91 13.94
N HIS A 172 -17.82 -3.06 13.65
CA HIS A 172 -16.75 -3.63 14.46
C HIS A 172 -15.45 -2.80 14.40
N MET A 173 -15.24 -2.03 13.33
CA MET A 173 -14.10 -1.11 13.17
C MET A 173 -14.44 0.30 13.65
N SER A 174 -15.60 0.84 13.27
CA SER A 174 -16.01 2.22 13.59
C SER A 174 -16.20 2.44 15.10
N ASN A 175 -16.49 1.39 15.88
CA ASN A 175 -16.57 1.45 17.34
C ASN A 175 -15.19 1.43 18.04
N LEU A 176 -14.08 1.17 17.34
CA LEU A 176 -12.75 1.14 17.96
C LEU A 176 -12.25 2.56 18.19
N GLN A 177 -11.90 2.91 19.44
CA GLN A 177 -11.33 4.23 19.76
C GLN A 177 -10.03 4.54 19.02
N SER A 178 -9.28 3.50 18.62
CA SER A 178 -8.06 3.65 17.85
C SER A 178 -8.29 3.81 16.35
N ASN A 179 -9.54 3.77 15.87
CA ASN A 179 -9.82 3.88 14.44
C ASN A 179 -9.54 5.30 13.94
N MET A 180 -8.88 5.38 12.80
CA MET A 180 -8.62 6.63 12.10
C MET A 180 -8.65 6.36 10.61
N LEU A 181 -9.34 7.22 9.88
CA LEU A 181 -9.34 7.28 8.43
C LEU A 181 -8.58 8.53 7.99
N TYR A 182 -7.56 8.33 7.18
CA TYR A 182 -6.79 9.35 6.49
C TYR A 182 -7.38 9.56 5.11
N ILE A 183 -7.76 10.80 4.83
CA ILE A 183 -8.43 11.22 3.60
C ILE A 183 -7.45 12.10 2.83
N PRO A 184 -7.24 11.87 1.52
CA PRO A 184 -6.27 12.62 0.76
C PRO A 184 -6.66 14.10 0.60
N SER A 185 -5.66 14.94 0.40
CA SER A 185 -5.87 16.25 -0.23
C SER A 185 -6.33 16.08 -1.67
N GLU A 186 -7.00 17.09 -2.23
CA GLU A 186 -7.41 17.05 -3.64
C GLU A 186 -6.18 16.90 -4.55
N ASN A 187 -5.15 17.72 -4.30
CA ASN A 187 -3.89 17.71 -5.03
C ASN A 187 -2.69 17.63 -4.07
N LEU A 188 -1.54 17.21 -4.61
CA LEU A 188 -0.29 17.26 -3.87
C LEU A 188 0.17 18.71 -3.67
N SER A 189 0.55 19.07 -2.44
CA SER A 189 0.99 20.42 -2.10
C SER A 189 2.27 20.86 -2.81
N PHE A 190 3.10 19.90 -3.25
CA PHE A 190 4.35 20.14 -3.97
C PHE A 190 4.27 19.83 -5.46
N LEU A 191 3.14 19.27 -5.92
CA LEU A 191 2.91 18.93 -7.32
C LEU A 191 1.42 19.13 -7.64
N PRO A 192 0.92 20.39 -7.66
CA PRO A 192 -0.52 20.67 -7.61
C PRO A 192 -1.33 20.18 -8.81
N GLN A 193 -0.68 19.80 -9.92
CA GLN A 193 -1.33 19.19 -11.06
C GLN A 193 -1.69 17.71 -10.85
N GLU A 194 -1.07 17.05 -9.87
CA GLU A 194 -1.32 15.64 -9.54
C GLU A 194 -2.30 15.54 -8.37
N LYS A 195 -3.12 14.48 -8.37
CA LYS A 195 -4.03 14.17 -7.26
C LYS A 195 -3.22 13.90 -5.98
N GLY A 196 -3.78 14.23 -4.82
CA GLY A 196 -3.17 13.97 -3.51
C GLY A 196 -3.08 12.49 -3.12
N TYR A 197 -3.50 11.57 -3.99
CA TYR A 197 -3.38 10.13 -3.85
C TYR A 197 -3.15 9.50 -5.22
N GLY A 198 -2.65 8.27 -5.24
CA GLY A 198 -2.55 7.50 -6.47
C GLY A 198 -1.61 6.32 -6.37
N THR A 199 -1.40 5.69 -7.52
CA THR A 199 -0.47 4.57 -7.68
C THR A 199 0.62 4.94 -8.68
N PHE A 200 1.81 4.42 -8.44
CA PHE A 200 2.92 4.50 -9.37
C PHE A 200 2.96 3.31 -10.32
N ASN A 201 3.54 3.51 -11.50
CA ASN A 201 4.03 2.43 -12.33
C ASN A 201 5.41 1.95 -11.82
N PHE A 202 5.79 0.74 -12.22
CA PHE A 202 7.10 0.19 -11.92
C PHE A 202 8.20 1.10 -12.46
N HIS A 203 9.16 1.39 -11.59
CA HIS A 203 10.41 2.07 -11.94
C HIS A 203 11.50 1.58 -10.97
N ASP A 204 12.72 1.38 -11.46
CA ASP A 204 13.81 0.82 -10.64
C ASP A 204 14.13 1.66 -9.40
N ASP A 205 14.02 2.99 -9.50
CA ASP A 205 14.22 3.90 -8.37
C ASP A 205 13.12 3.84 -7.29
N ARG A 206 11.95 3.25 -7.59
CA ARG A 206 10.90 2.96 -6.59
C ARG A 206 11.09 1.60 -5.92
N VAL A 207 12.02 0.78 -6.42
CA VAL A 207 12.37 -0.51 -5.81
C VAL A 207 13.23 -0.25 -4.57
N LEU A 208 12.72 -0.66 -3.42
CA LEU A 208 13.44 -0.60 -2.14
C LEU A 208 14.44 -1.73 -2.03
N THR A 209 14.12 -2.93 -2.52
CA THR A 209 14.99 -4.11 -2.41
C THR A 209 16.34 -3.91 -3.08
N MET A 210 17.41 -4.28 -2.38
CA MET A 210 18.77 -4.26 -2.92
C MET A 210 18.95 -5.41 -3.93
N ASN A 211 19.54 -5.10 -5.08
CA ASN A 211 19.79 -6.10 -6.12
C ASN A 211 20.60 -7.30 -5.58
N GLY A 212 20.20 -8.52 -5.98
CA GLY A 212 20.82 -9.76 -5.55
C GLY A 212 20.60 -10.15 -4.08
N LYS A 213 19.76 -9.40 -3.33
CA LYS A 213 19.42 -9.72 -1.94
C LYS A 213 17.95 -10.15 -1.82
N SER A 214 17.61 -10.73 -0.66
CA SER A 214 16.21 -10.99 -0.33
C SER A 214 15.41 -9.70 -0.21
N ARG A 215 14.09 -9.75 -0.45
CA ARG A 215 13.19 -8.58 -0.34
C ARG A 215 13.28 -7.79 0.98
N SER A 216 13.75 -8.43 2.06
CA SER A 216 13.91 -7.82 3.38
C SER A 216 15.16 -6.92 3.53
N VAL A 217 16.06 -6.95 2.56
CA VAL A 217 17.27 -6.11 2.52
C VAL A 217 17.08 -5.06 1.44
N TRP A 218 17.07 -3.80 1.86
CA TRP A 218 16.81 -2.65 1.02
C TRP A 218 18.11 -1.96 0.61
N LYS A 219 18.04 -1.16 -0.46
CA LYS A 219 19.09 -0.23 -0.87
C LYS A 219 19.38 0.76 0.25
N GLU A 220 20.61 1.24 0.33
CA GLU A 220 21.04 2.27 1.28
C GLU A 220 20.56 3.63 0.80
N ILE A 221 19.28 3.91 1.06
CA ILE A 221 18.65 5.19 0.74
C ILE A 221 18.89 6.11 1.94
N PRO A 222 19.57 7.26 1.79
CA PRO A 222 19.89 8.16 2.90
C PRO A 222 18.66 8.56 3.73
N ALA A 223 17.53 8.84 3.08
CA ALA A 223 16.27 9.16 3.76
C ALA A 223 15.72 8.01 4.62
N LEU A 224 16.13 6.77 4.37
CA LEU A 224 15.68 5.57 5.08
C LEU A 224 16.73 5.03 6.04
N MET A 225 17.84 5.74 6.27
CA MET A 225 18.84 5.35 7.26
C MET A 225 18.26 5.43 8.69
N PRO A 226 18.68 4.55 9.64
CA PRO A 226 18.08 4.49 10.97
C PRO A 226 18.04 5.83 11.73
N GLU A 227 19.06 6.67 11.57
CA GLU A 227 19.19 8.00 12.14
C GLU A 227 18.18 9.02 11.58
N ASN A 228 17.60 8.75 10.41
CA ASN A 228 16.59 9.58 9.76
C ASN A 228 15.15 9.07 9.99
N ILE A 229 14.95 8.12 10.91
CA ILE A 229 13.63 7.58 11.26
C ILE A 229 13.29 7.91 12.70
N ASN A 230 12.09 8.43 12.95
CA ASN A 230 11.61 8.73 14.29
C ASN A 230 11.54 7.46 15.16
N GLY A 231 12.15 7.52 16.34
CA GLY A 231 12.24 6.43 17.31
C GLY A 231 13.56 5.65 17.23
N ASN A 232 13.68 4.60 18.04
CA ASN A 232 14.92 3.83 18.13
C ASN A 232 14.94 2.71 17.08
N HIS A 233 15.50 2.98 15.91
CA HIS A 233 15.69 2.00 14.84
C HIS A 233 17.15 1.58 14.74
N LYS A 234 17.39 0.35 14.29
CA LYS A 234 18.74 -0.19 14.04
C LYS A 234 18.77 -0.92 12.71
N ASN A 235 19.82 -0.68 11.93
CA ASN A 235 20.10 -1.50 10.76
C ASN A 235 20.53 -2.91 11.21
N SER A 236 19.82 -3.93 10.74
CA SER A 236 20.07 -5.34 11.03
C SER A 236 20.60 -6.10 9.80
N ALA A 237 21.03 -5.39 8.75
CA ALA A 237 21.70 -6.00 7.63
C ALA A 237 23.07 -6.53 8.09
N LYS A 238 23.48 -7.70 7.59
CA LYS A 238 24.74 -8.33 8.01
C LYS A 238 25.97 -7.69 7.35
N ASP A 239 25.87 -7.40 6.05
CA ASP A 239 27.00 -6.93 5.25
C ASP A 239 26.72 -5.56 4.64
N CYS A 240 25.71 -5.47 3.77
CA CYS A 240 25.34 -4.28 3.02
C CYS A 240 23.83 -4.11 2.95
N GLY A 241 23.38 -2.88 2.73
CA GLY A 241 21.96 -2.56 2.63
C GLY A 241 21.32 -2.23 3.97
N LEU A 242 20.01 -2.00 3.91
CA LEU A 242 19.18 -1.66 5.06
C LEU A 242 18.21 -2.80 5.39
N LYS A 243 18.19 -3.25 6.63
CA LYS A 243 17.19 -4.22 7.10
C LYS A 243 16.66 -3.82 8.46
N TYR A 244 15.33 -3.73 8.56
CA TYR A 244 14.63 -3.48 9.81
C TYR A 244 14.03 -4.77 10.34
N SER A 245 14.55 -5.25 11.47
CA SER A 245 14.06 -6.47 12.13
C SER A 245 12.72 -6.24 12.84
N GLY A 246 11.99 -7.33 13.08
CA GLY A 246 10.69 -7.32 13.74
C GLY A 246 9.51 -7.13 12.78
N ILE A 247 8.31 -7.29 13.32
CA ILE A 247 7.06 -7.03 12.60
C ILE A 247 6.70 -5.57 12.85
N TRP A 248 6.69 -4.79 11.78
CA TRP A 248 6.29 -3.39 11.80
C TRP A 248 5.47 -3.10 10.53
N GLN A 249 4.62 -2.09 10.63
CA GLN A 249 3.75 -1.67 9.53
C GLN A 249 4.08 -0.24 9.07
N GLU A 250 4.35 0.65 10.02
CA GLU A 250 4.59 2.08 9.78
C GLU A 250 6.01 2.49 10.22
N LYS A 251 6.65 3.36 9.43
CA LYS A 251 7.86 4.10 9.82
C LYS A 251 7.72 5.57 9.42
N VAL A 252 7.87 6.47 10.39
CA VAL A 252 7.81 7.91 10.17
C VAL A 252 9.23 8.45 10.07
N LEU A 253 9.58 9.04 8.93
CA LEU A 253 10.88 9.68 8.73
C LEU A 253 10.96 10.98 9.52
N LEU A 254 12.18 11.46 9.80
CA LEU A 254 12.37 12.80 10.35
C LEU A 254 11.85 13.86 9.38
N GLU A 255 11.24 14.90 9.92
CA GLU A 255 10.78 16.05 9.15
C GLU A 255 11.96 16.96 8.79
N ASN A 256 12.56 16.73 7.63
CA ASN A 256 13.69 17.50 7.12
C ASN A 256 13.76 17.49 5.59
N GLU A 257 14.66 18.29 5.02
CA GLU A 257 14.85 18.40 3.56
C GLU A 257 15.27 17.09 2.90
N LEU A 258 16.00 16.23 3.61
CA LEU A 258 16.44 14.93 3.10
C LEU A 258 15.24 14.03 2.78
N SER A 259 14.34 13.86 3.76
CA SER A 259 13.12 13.07 3.61
C SER A 259 12.21 13.66 2.53
N ASN A 260 12.06 14.99 2.52
CA ASN A 260 11.20 15.70 1.58
C ASN A 260 11.70 15.60 0.14
N SER A 261 12.99 15.79 -0.09
CA SER A 261 13.60 15.70 -1.43
C SER A 261 13.48 14.29 -1.99
N TRP A 262 13.86 13.28 -1.21
CA TRP A 262 13.73 11.88 -1.61
C TRP A 262 12.30 11.50 -1.99
N ALA A 263 11.32 11.88 -1.17
CA ALA A 263 9.91 11.56 -1.45
C ALA A 263 9.42 12.23 -2.75
N LYS A 264 9.81 13.49 -2.99
CA LYS A 264 9.43 14.24 -4.20
C LYS A 264 10.06 13.67 -5.47
N GLU A 265 11.30 13.19 -5.40
CA GLU A 265 11.99 12.55 -6.54
C GLU A 265 11.22 11.35 -7.09
N LEU A 266 10.52 10.59 -6.23
CA LEU A 266 9.70 9.45 -6.65
C LEU A 266 8.56 9.83 -7.62
N PHE A 267 8.13 11.09 -7.64
CA PHE A 267 7.09 11.62 -8.51
C PHE A 267 7.61 12.15 -9.85
N LEU A 268 8.93 12.35 -9.98
CA LEU A 268 9.55 12.84 -11.22
C LEU A 268 9.85 11.70 -12.21
N LEU A 269 9.71 10.45 -11.77
CA LEU A 269 9.97 9.24 -12.55
C LEU A 269 8.76 8.92 -13.43
N LYS A 270 9.00 8.73 -14.73
CA LYS A 270 7.97 8.37 -15.72
C LYS A 270 7.77 6.87 -15.80
#